data_AF-A0A9P9YCV3-F1
#
_entry.id   AF-A0A9P9YCV3-F1
#
_cell.length_a   1.000
_cell.length_b   1.000
_cell.length_c   1.000
_cell.angle_alpha   90.00
_cell.angle_beta   90.00
_cell.angle_gamma   90.00
#
_symmetry.space_group_name_H-M   'P 1'
#
loop_
_entity.id
_entity.type
_entity.pdbx_description
1 polymer ?
#
loop_
_entity_poly.entity_id
_entity_poly.type
_entity_poly.pdbx_seq_one_letter_code
_entity_poly.pdbx_strand_id
1 'polypeptide(L)'
;MYIFNDKSFPSAMSFLEKTGIIGLYTTFVYVVSRVIRSLTANNHRRIMFEDLPFVDRVLKLCNDIYLVRETQEYRLEEDLYGKLIFLYRSPETLIKWTRFKEDISEDASSSQLSQSGINDNQNNKD
;
A
#
# COMPACT_ATOMS: atom_id res chain seq x y z
N MET A 1 12.47 67.44 41.65
CA MET A 1 11.19 66.77 41.36
C MET A 1 11.50 65.57 40.47
N TYR A 2 11.34 64.34 40.96
CA TYR A 2 11.49 63.13 40.15
C TYR A 2 10.11 62.69 39.67
N ILE A 3 9.92 62.60 38.36
CA ILE A 3 8.66 62.15 37.75
C ILE A 3 8.90 60.73 37.24
N PHE A 4 8.31 59.74 37.91
CA PHE A 4 8.27 58.37 37.43
C PHE A 4 7.09 58.23 36.47
N ASN A 5 7.40 58.25 35.19
CA ASN A 5 6.44 57.95 34.14
C ASN A 5 6.48 56.44 33.89
N ASP A 6 5.50 55.69 34.40
CA ASP A 6 5.37 54.27 34.12
C ASP A 6 4.79 54.08 32.71
N LYS A 7 5.30 53.10 31.97
CA LYS A 7 4.82 52.83 30.60
C LYS A 7 3.50 52.07 30.69
N SER A 8 2.39 52.81 30.74
CA SER A 8 1.06 52.23 30.63
C SER A 8 0.75 51.89 29.17
N PHE A 9 0.86 50.62 28.80
CA PHE A 9 0.37 50.13 27.51
C PHE A 9 -1.17 50.21 27.47
N PRO A 10 -1.78 50.58 26.33
CA PRO A 10 -3.22 50.66 26.22
C PRO A 10 -3.85 49.29 26.47
N SER A 11 -4.93 49.23 27.27
CA SER A 11 -5.54 47.97 27.75
C SER A 11 -5.91 46.97 26.65
N ALA A 12 -6.16 47.45 25.43
CA ALA A 12 -6.39 46.61 24.25
C ALA A 12 -5.17 45.77 23.86
N MET A 13 -3.95 46.32 23.98
CA MET A 13 -2.70 45.62 23.70
C MET A 13 -2.40 44.57 24.77
N SER A 14 -2.63 44.90 26.05
CA SER A 14 -2.47 43.94 27.15
C SER A 14 -3.50 42.79 27.13
N PHE A 15 -4.72 43.03 26.64
CA PHE A 15 -5.70 41.96 26.40
C PHE A 15 -5.27 41.04 25.26
N LEU A 16 -4.73 41.61 24.19
CA LEU A 16 -4.21 40.85 23.05
C LEU A 16 -2.97 40.04 23.41
N GLU A 17 -2.06 40.58 24.23
CA GLU A 17 -0.89 39.85 24.73
C GLU A 17 -1.27 38.62 25.54
N LYS A 18 -2.25 38.76 26.44
CA LYS A 18 -2.71 37.66 27.31
C LYS A 18 -3.59 36.65 26.58
N THR A 19 -4.48 37.11 25.70
CA THR A 19 -5.39 36.25 24.93
C THR A 19 -4.70 35.62 23.71
N GLY A 20 -3.70 36.30 23.16
CA GLY A 20 -2.93 35.84 22.01
C GLY A 20 -2.05 34.64 22.33
N ILE A 21 -1.35 34.65 23.47
CA ILE A 21 -0.50 33.51 23.87
C ILE A 21 -1.31 32.24 24.15
N ILE A 22 -2.49 32.37 24.78
CA ILE A 22 -3.37 31.22 25.03
C ILE A 22 -4.00 30.70 23.73
N GLY A 23 -4.39 31.60 22.81
CA GLY A 23 -4.85 31.25 21.47
C GLY A 23 -3.76 30.53 20.66
N LEU A 24 -2.52 31.02 20.70
CA LEU A 24 -1.38 30.39 20.04
C LEU A 24 -1.09 29.00 20.61
N TYR A 25 -1.09 28.85 21.94
CA TYR A 25 -0.87 27.56 22.60
C TYR A 25 -1.94 26.54 22.22
N THR A 26 -3.22 26.92 22.32
CA THR A 26 -4.33 26.02 22.04
C THR A 26 -4.40 25.64 20.56
N THR A 27 -4.20 26.59 19.64
CA THR A 27 -4.17 26.30 18.19
C THR A 27 -2.97 25.45 17.79
N PHE A 28 -1.80 25.71 18.35
CA PHE A 28 -0.60 24.88 18.11
C PHE A 28 -0.82 23.44 18.56
N VAL A 29 -1.28 23.24 19.80
CA VAL A 29 -1.59 21.91 20.33
C VAL A 29 -2.69 21.22 19.50
N TYR A 30 -3.70 21.96 19.05
CA TYR A 30 -4.76 21.44 18.18
C TYR A 30 -4.22 20.98 16.83
N VAL A 31 -3.36 21.79 16.19
CA VAL A 31 -2.71 21.44 14.92
C VAL A 31 -1.85 20.19 15.08
N VAL A 32 -1.02 20.12 16.12
CA VAL A 32 -0.18 18.93 16.40
C VAL A 32 -1.06 17.70 16.62
N SER A 33 -2.12 17.81 17.41
CA SER A 33 -3.08 16.72 17.66
C SER A 33 -3.76 16.26 16.36
N ARG A 34 -4.08 17.20 15.47
CA ARG A 34 -4.68 16.90 14.16
C ARG A 34 -3.69 16.22 13.22
N VAL A 35 -2.42 16.63 13.21
CA VAL A 35 -1.36 15.99 12.41
C VAL A 35 -1.17 14.55 12.87
N ILE A 36 -1.01 14.30 14.18
CA ILE A 36 -0.83 12.95 14.73
C ILE A 36 -2.06 12.08 14.40
N ARG A 37 -3.28 12.61 14.56
CA ARG A 37 -4.51 11.90 14.18
C ARG A 37 -4.59 11.63 12.67
N SER A 38 -4.13 12.55 11.83
CA SER A 38 -4.11 12.39 10.36
C SER A 38 -3.17 11.26 9.95
N LEU A 39 -1.98 11.17 10.55
CA LEU A 39 -1.03 10.11 10.26
C LEU A 39 -1.58 8.73 10.67
N THR A 40 -2.33 8.67 11.77
CA THR A 40 -2.90 7.39 12.26
C THR A 40 -4.18 7.00 11.52
N ALA A 41 -5.05 7.96 11.19
CA ALA A 41 -6.35 7.70 10.58
C ALA A 41 -6.27 7.44 9.05
N ASN A 42 -5.23 7.94 8.38
CA ASN A 42 -5.06 7.74 6.94
C ASN A 42 -4.53 6.35 6.56
N ASN A 43 -4.22 5.49 7.54
CA ASN A 43 -3.63 4.18 7.29
C ASN A 43 -4.58 3.23 6.55
N HIS A 44 -5.91 3.38 6.69
CA HIS A 44 -6.88 2.47 6.07
C HIS A 44 -6.76 2.36 4.53
N ARG A 45 -6.40 3.45 3.84
CA ARG A 45 -6.20 3.44 2.39
C ARG A 45 -4.83 2.86 1.99
N ARG A 46 -3.87 2.84 2.91
CA ARG A 46 -2.49 2.37 2.70
C ARG A 46 -2.37 0.86 2.93
N ILE A 47 -3.19 0.29 3.80
CA ILE A 47 -3.31 -1.17 4.08
C ILE A 47 -3.34 -1.99 2.77
N MET A 48 -4.18 -1.61 1.79
CA MET A 48 -4.29 -2.34 0.52
C MET A 48 -3.00 -2.39 -0.31
N PHE A 49 -2.05 -1.48 -0.04
CA PHE A 49 -0.77 -1.35 -0.75
C PHE A 49 0.44 -1.75 0.12
N GLU A 50 0.25 -1.95 1.43
CA GLU A 50 1.31 -2.37 2.36
C GLU A 50 1.23 -3.85 2.68
N ASP A 51 0.01 -4.38 2.85
CA ASP A 51 -0.22 -5.76 3.30
C ASP A 51 -0.31 -6.74 2.12
N LEU A 52 0.75 -6.80 1.30
CA LEU A 52 0.83 -7.74 0.17
C LEU A 52 1.81 -8.89 0.49
N PRO A 53 1.39 -10.16 0.33
CA PRO A 53 2.23 -11.30 0.72
C PRO A 53 3.41 -11.56 -0.23
N PHE A 54 3.26 -11.35 -1.54
CA PHE A 54 4.32 -11.60 -2.53
C PHE A 54 4.28 -10.60 -3.69
N VAL A 55 5.21 -9.64 -3.69
CA VAL A 55 5.24 -8.51 -4.65
C VAL A 55 6.15 -8.71 -5.85
N ASP A 56 6.88 -9.82 -5.94
CA ASP A 56 7.91 -10.03 -6.98
C ASP A 56 7.34 -10.00 -8.41
N ARG A 57 6.09 -10.42 -8.60
CA ARG A 57 5.43 -10.35 -9.92
C ARG A 57 5.19 -8.90 -10.37
N VAL A 58 4.83 -8.03 -9.43
CA VAL A 58 4.63 -6.60 -9.70
C VAL A 58 5.98 -5.93 -9.92
N LEU A 59 6.98 -6.27 -9.10
CA LEU A 59 8.34 -5.79 -9.26
C LEU A 59 8.93 -6.19 -10.62
N LYS A 60 8.70 -7.42 -11.06
CA LYS A 60 9.12 -7.90 -12.38
C LYS A 60 8.47 -7.10 -13.50
N LEU A 61 7.17 -6.82 -13.42
CA LEU A 61 6.48 -5.96 -14.40
C LEU A 61 7.10 -4.55 -14.45
N CYS A 62 7.42 -3.96 -13.29
CA CYS A 62 8.10 -2.66 -13.23
C CYS A 62 9.51 -2.71 -13.87
N ASN A 63 10.24 -3.81 -13.67
CA ASN A 63 11.55 -4.02 -14.27
C ASN A 63 11.46 -4.25 -15.78
N ASP A 64 10.43 -4.97 -16.25
CA ASP A 64 10.18 -5.18 -17.67
C ASP A 64 9.87 -3.84 -18.36
N ILE A 65 9.08 -2.96 -17.74
CA ILE A 65 8.84 -1.58 -18.22
C ILE A 65 10.17 -0.79 -18.29
N TYR A 66 11.01 -0.92 -17.27
CA TYR A 66 12.31 -0.25 -17.24
C TYR A 66 13.21 -0.70 -18.40
N LEU A 67 13.28 -2.01 -18.67
CA LEU A 67 14.07 -2.57 -19.76
C LEU A 67 13.52 -2.15 -21.13
N VAL A 68 12.20 -2.18 -21.32
CA VAL A 68 11.55 -1.76 -22.59
C VAL A 68 11.80 -0.28 -22.87
N ARG A 69 11.86 0.55 -21.83
CA ARG A 69 12.25 1.95 -21.95
C ARG A 69 13.71 2.12 -22.37
N GLU A 70 14.62 1.27 -21.91
CA GLU A 70 16.03 1.27 -22.34
C GLU A 70 16.18 0.83 -23.81
N THR A 71 15.36 -0.12 -24.26
CA THR A 71 15.35 -0.57 -25.67
C THR A 71 14.56 0.35 -26.61
N GLN A 72 13.94 1.41 -26.11
CA GLN A 72 13.14 2.39 -26.87
C GLN A 72 11.94 1.80 -27.63
N GLU A 73 11.36 0.71 -27.12
CA GLU A 73 10.19 0.03 -27.72
C GLU A 73 8.88 0.57 -27.11
N TYR A 74 8.51 1.80 -27.47
CA TYR A 74 7.43 2.55 -26.81
C TYR A 74 6.02 1.92 -26.93
N ARG A 75 5.75 1.17 -28.01
CA ARG A 75 4.44 0.51 -28.18
C ARG A 75 4.22 -0.59 -27.14
N LEU A 76 5.29 -1.31 -26.80
CA LEU A 76 5.27 -2.34 -25.78
C LEU A 76 5.23 -1.70 -24.39
N GLU A 77 5.96 -0.59 -24.19
CA GLU A 77 5.93 0.17 -22.93
C GLU A 77 4.50 0.58 -22.56
N GLU A 78 3.73 1.10 -23.53
CA GLU A 78 2.35 1.55 -23.31
C GLU A 78 1.41 0.41 -22.87
N ASP A 79 1.55 -0.78 -23.47
CA ASP A 79 0.75 -1.95 -23.10
C ASP A 79 1.09 -2.46 -21.69
N LEU A 80 2.38 -2.56 -21.36
CA LEU A 80 2.83 -2.95 -20.02
C LEU A 80 2.41 -1.92 -18.96
N TYR A 81 2.48 -0.64 -19.29
CA TYR A 81 2.04 0.43 -18.40
C TYR A 81 0.52 0.42 -18.20
N GLY A 82 -0.26 0.15 -19.25
CA GLY A 82 -1.70 -0.05 -19.16
C GLY A 82 -2.07 -1.20 -18.22
N LYS A 83 -1.33 -2.31 -18.28
CA LYS A 83 -1.47 -3.45 -17.39
C LYS A 83 -1.16 -3.10 -15.93
N LEU A 84 -0.13 -2.29 -15.69
CA LEU A 84 0.21 -1.77 -14.36
C LEU A 84 -0.90 -0.87 -13.80
N ILE A 85 -1.41 0.07 -14.60
CA ILE A 85 -2.52 0.97 -14.21
C ILE A 85 -3.77 0.15 -13.87
N PHE A 86 -4.14 -0.81 -14.71
CA PHE A 86 -5.31 -1.66 -14.49
C PHE A 86 -5.18 -2.46 -13.18
N LEU A 87 -3.98 -2.96 -12.89
CA LEU A 87 -3.68 -3.67 -11.65
C LEU A 87 -3.90 -2.79 -10.41
N TYR A 88 -3.35 -1.57 -10.40
CA TYR A 88 -3.49 -0.66 -9.26
C TYR A 88 -4.90 -0.05 -9.13
N ARG A 89 -5.71 -0.09 -10.18
CA ARG A 89 -7.10 0.40 -10.16
C ARG A 89 -8.07 -0.55 -9.45
N SER A 90 -7.76 -1.84 -9.39
CA SER A 90 -8.60 -2.84 -8.72
C SER A 90 -7.81 -3.57 -7.62
N PRO A 91 -8.10 -3.31 -6.33
CA PRO A 91 -7.41 -4.01 -5.24
C PRO A 91 -7.68 -5.53 -5.26
N GLU A 92 -8.79 -5.97 -5.86
CA GLU A 92 -9.12 -7.39 -6.00
C GLU A 92 -8.16 -8.12 -6.96
N THR A 93 -7.80 -7.50 -8.08
CA THR A 93 -6.84 -8.09 -9.03
C THR A 93 -5.44 -8.06 -8.44
N LEU A 94 -5.08 -7.00 -7.72
CA LEU A 94 -3.81 -6.85 -7.02
C LEU A 94 -3.58 -7.92 -5.95
N ILE A 95 -4.59 -8.25 -5.13
CA ILE A 95 -4.50 -9.34 -4.16
C ILE A 95 -4.36 -10.71 -4.85
N LYS A 96 -5.14 -10.97 -5.90
CA LYS A 96 -5.03 -12.23 -6.68
C LYS A 96 -3.63 -12.38 -7.31
N TRP A 97 -3.05 -11.28 -7.75
CA TRP A 97 -1.73 -11.25 -8.38
C TRP A 97 -0.57 -11.25 -7.38
N THR A 98 -0.82 -11.01 -6.11
CA THR A 98 0.20 -11.07 -5.04
C THR A 98 0.02 -12.24 -4.09
N ARG A 99 -1.04 -13.04 -4.26
CA ARG A 99 -1.21 -14.31 -3.54
C ARG A 99 -0.04 -15.27 -3.84
N PHE A 100 0.40 -15.99 -2.80
CA PHE A 100 1.35 -17.09 -2.93
C PHE A 100 0.89 -18.03 -4.03
N LYS A 101 1.82 -18.42 -4.91
CA LYS A 101 1.61 -19.56 -5.79
C LYS A 101 1.61 -20.76 -4.86
N GLU A 102 0.43 -21.26 -4.49
CA GLU A 102 0.34 -22.65 -4.06
C GLU A 102 0.97 -23.42 -5.22
N ASP A 103 2.12 -24.02 -4.98
CA ASP A 103 2.57 -25.13 -5.78
C ASP A 103 1.52 -26.21 -5.54
N ILE A 104 0.45 -26.15 -6.35
CA ILE A 104 -0.45 -27.25 -6.58
C ILE A 104 0.45 -28.30 -7.20
N SER A 105 1.07 -29.11 -6.34
CA SER A 105 1.53 -30.43 -6.69
C SER A 105 0.37 -31.10 -7.42
N GLU A 106 0.65 -31.57 -8.62
CA GLU A 106 -0.24 -32.21 -9.58
C GLU A 106 -0.75 -33.57 -9.08
N ASP A 107 -1.29 -33.64 -7.87
CA ASP A 107 -1.56 -34.90 -7.17
C ASP A 107 -3.04 -35.04 -6.77
N ALA A 108 -4.00 -34.67 -7.63
CA ALA A 108 -5.42 -35.00 -7.38
C ALA A 108 -6.35 -34.90 -8.61
N SER A 109 -5.89 -35.11 -9.85
CA SER A 109 -6.79 -35.17 -11.02
C SER A 109 -6.38 -36.20 -12.07
N SER A 110 -5.74 -37.28 -11.63
CA SER A 110 -5.40 -38.45 -12.45
C SER A 110 -5.89 -39.73 -11.76
N SER A 111 -7.17 -39.77 -11.36
CA SER A 111 -7.76 -41.00 -10.84
C SER A 111 -9.27 -41.06 -11.03
N GLN A 112 -9.81 -40.70 -12.19
CA GLN A 112 -11.15 -41.15 -12.64
C GLN A 112 -11.31 -41.16 -14.18
N LEU A 113 -10.33 -41.65 -14.94
CA LEU A 113 -10.62 -42.16 -16.30
C LEU A 113 -9.43 -42.97 -16.82
N SER A 114 -9.45 -44.29 -16.61
CA SER A 114 -8.84 -45.33 -17.48
C SER A 114 -8.77 -46.68 -16.76
N GLN A 115 -9.43 -47.69 -17.34
CA GLN A 115 -9.09 -49.12 -17.27
C GLN A 115 -9.46 -49.90 -15.98
N SER A 116 -10.76 -49.97 -15.69
CA SER A 116 -11.36 -51.27 -15.38
C SER A 116 -11.45 -52.07 -16.69
N GLY A 117 -10.38 -52.79 -17.02
CA GLY A 117 -10.37 -53.62 -18.21
C GLY A 117 -8.98 -54.19 -18.51
N ILE A 118 -8.89 -55.51 -18.35
CA ILE A 118 -8.01 -56.41 -19.11
C ILE A 118 -6.55 -56.45 -18.62
N ASN A 119 -6.21 -57.45 -17.80
CA ASN A 119 -5.37 -58.57 -18.24
C ASN A 119 -5.02 -59.54 -17.09
N ASP A 120 -5.52 -60.76 -17.26
CA ASP A 120 -4.93 -61.98 -16.74
C ASP A 120 -3.47 -62.09 -17.18
N ASN A 121 -2.52 -62.24 -16.25
CA ASN A 121 -1.53 -63.31 -16.26
C ASN A 121 -0.42 -63.11 -15.23
N GLN A 122 0.10 -64.26 -14.80
CA GLN A 122 1.49 -64.50 -14.41
C GLN A 122 1.93 -64.08 -13.00
N ASN A 123 2.00 -65.08 -12.11
CA ASN A 123 3.24 -65.71 -11.61
C ASN A 123 3.02 -66.21 -10.17
N ASN A 124 2.83 -67.50 -9.94
CA ASN A 124 3.92 -68.46 -9.70
C ASN A 124 4.96 -67.96 -8.68
N LYS A 125 4.73 -68.31 -7.40
CA LYS A 125 5.76 -68.88 -6.52
C LYS A 125 5.12 -69.51 -5.28
N ASP A 126 5.03 -70.83 -5.32
CA ASP A 126 5.23 -71.83 -4.23
C ASP A 126 4.39 -73.08 -4.47
#